data_AF-A0A8S7K1N4-F1
#
_entry.id   AF-A0A8S7K1N4-F1
#
_cell.length_a   1.000
_cell.length_b   1.000
_cell.length_c   1.000
_cell.angle_alpha   90.00
_cell.angle_beta   90.00
_cell.angle_gamma   90.00
#
_symmetry.space_group_name_H-M   'P 1'
#
loop_
_entity.id
_entity.type
_entity.pdbx_description
1 polymer ?
#
loop_
_entity_poly.entity_id
_entity_poly.type
_entity_poly.pdbx_seq_one_letter_code
_entity_poly.pdbx_strand_id
1 'polypeptide(L)'
;MEFIRPVTIYSNKGATINYSGSEFAIILGDDSDENNPTADNFYQGDYTVTGIRFTGGERALGGIKIKSAVYTPKIRYCDFIDYGNASSYDIYAQFENWDILIEGCYKKTFYSRVAIGNFISIVGKKTDGSAYDGGNSRVTVRDCAMSAYDNQDLGYFAYINCVKGRVIGGSAHHSTGGILLGPAASGTLIDGFYCEVSTQYRPWVISVLSDKTNPANYLFPQSVTVRNVYVNMHKEKIGNAGKLIGVMDADVKLRDWSVTDCQISNFENGQVLIDRNDLNEQTGNTYARINPIFVPYNSGGGSKFIVTGKLTTAEDWSCGDIETGVWIPTVGGNATYYQQKGNYVRSGNIITATCHLGITLIGSGDGFRIGGLPYVSSNKAAYVGSTGYYNNLTTAVTALLPRVDANSSYITLTGATTLSGNMNIYQNVLGNNAEVIITVTYEID
;
A
#
# COMPACT_ATOMS: atom_id res chain seq x y z
N MET A 1 16.59 -24.95 24.14
CA MET A 1 15.52 -25.94 24.34
C MET A 1 15.28 -26.63 23.03
N GLU A 2 15.24 -27.95 23.00
CA GLU A 2 15.08 -28.72 21.76
C GLU A 2 13.82 -29.59 21.84
N PHE A 3 13.00 -29.52 20.79
CA PHE A 3 11.73 -30.20 20.70
C PHE A 3 11.71 -31.04 19.42
N ILE A 4 11.94 -32.34 19.58
CA ILE A 4 11.92 -33.32 18.49
C ILE A 4 10.49 -33.77 18.08
N ARG A 5 9.48 -33.33 18.82
CA ARG A 5 8.06 -33.59 18.54
C ARG A 5 7.26 -32.29 18.57
N PRO A 6 6.19 -32.19 17.76
CA PRO A 6 5.32 -31.02 17.71
C PRO A 6 4.90 -30.54 19.10
N VAL A 7 5.09 -29.24 19.34
CA VAL A 7 4.73 -28.60 20.59
C VAL A 7 4.16 -27.21 20.32
N THR A 8 3.20 -26.82 21.16
CA THR A 8 2.77 -25.42 21.27
C THR A 8 3.42 -24.80 22.51
N ILE A 9 4.32 -23.86 22.28
CA ILE A 9 4.92 -23.02 23.30
C ILE A 9 4.18 -21.68 23.27
N TYR A 10 3.45 -21.41 24.33
CA TYR A 10 2.68 -20.18 24.48
C TYR A 10 3.15 -19.46 25.73
N SER A 11 3.36 -18.15 25.63
CA SER A 11 3.53 -17.30 26.79
C SER A 11 2.61 -16.09 26.76
N ASN A 12 2.20 -15.66 27.96
CA ASN A 12 1.58 -14.35 28.13
C ASN A 12 2.59 -13.26 27.75
N LYS A 13 2.12 -12.21 27.07
CA LYS A 13 2.93 -11.11 26.53
C LYS A 13 3.88 -10.57 27.61
N GLY A 14 5.18 -10.81 27.44
CA GLY A 14 6.24 -10.33 28.35
C GLY A 14 7.06 -11.41 29.05
N ALA A 15 6.69 -12.70 28.99
CA ALA A 15 7.58 -13.77 29.46
C ALA A 15 8.89 -13.74 28.67
N THR A 16 10.02 -13.67 29.39
CA THR A 16 11.32 -13.41 28.79
C THR A 16 12.27 -14.60 28.96
N ILE A 17 12.83 -15.07 27.85
CA ILE A 17 14.00 -15.94 27.82
C ILE A 17 15.23 -15.03 27.72
N ASN A 18 15.96 -14.88 28.84
CA ASN A 18 17.26 -14.22 28.85
C ASN A 18 18.35 -15.25 28.57
N TYR A 19 18.78 -15.35 27.32
CA TYR A 19 19.60 -16.46 26.84
C TYR A 19 21.09 -16.13 26.88
N SER A 20 21.90 -17.05 27.40
CA SER A 20 23.37 -16.91 27.50
C SER A 20 24.14 -18.05 26.80
N GLY A 21 23.43 -18.97 26.14
CA GLY A 21 24.01 -20.10 25.43
C GLY A 21 24.63 -19.71 24.08
N SER A 22 25.36 -20.65 23.48
CA SER A 22 25.96 -20.49 22.15
C SER A 22 25.10 -21.03 21.00
N GLU A 23 24.16 -21.93 21.29
CA GLU A 23 23.26 -22.52 20.28
C GLU A 23 22.02 -21.66 20.05
N PHE A 24 21.03 -22.17 19.30
CA PHE A 24 19.70 -21.58 19.23
C PHE A 24 18.94 -21.73 20.56
N ALA A 25 18.23 -20.69 20.99
CA ALA A 25 17.47 -20.72 22.25
C ALA A 25 16.32 -21.73 22.20
N ILE A 26 15.65 -21.85 21.05
CA ILE A 26 14.61 -22.86 20.77
C ILE A 26 14.94 -23.56 19.46
N ILE A 27 14.85 -24.89 19.44
CA ILE A 27 15.03 -25.74 18.26
C ILE A 27 13.77 -26.58 18.11
N LEU A 28 13.17 -26.53 16.91
CA LEU A 28 11.95 -27.23 16.53
C LEU A 28 12.28 -28.23 15.43
N GLY A 29 11.91 -29.49 15.64
CA GLY A 29 12.16 -30.60 14.71
C GLY A 29 13.26 -31.55 15.18
N ASP A 30 13.32 -32.72 14.57
CA ASP A 30 14.31 -33.77 14.81
C ASP A 30 15.56 -33.57 13.91
N ASP A 31 16.75 -33.88 14.43
CA ASP A 31 18.04 -33.83 13.69
C ASP A 31 18.44 -35.15 13.05
N SER A 32 17.61 -36.18 13.13
CA SER A 32 17.91 -37.47 12.51
C SER A 32 18.35 -37.25 11.07
N ASP A 33 19.46 -37.89 10.67
CA ASP A 33 20.03 -37.78 9.33
C ASP A 33 18.93 -37.87 8.27
N GLU A 34 18.83 -36.83 7.46
CA GLU A 34 17.80 -36.67 6.43
C GLU A 34 17.87 -37.77 5.36
N ASN A 35 19.03 -38.44 5.23
CA ASN A 35 19.18 -39.61 4.37
C ASN A 35 18.67 -40.91 5.01
N ASN A 36 18.33 -40.88 6.29
CA ASN A 36 17.85 -42.00 7.10
C ASN A 36 16.63 -41.57 7.95
N PRO A 37 15.50 -41.19 7.31
CA PRO A 37 14.34 -40.69 8.02
C PRO A 37 13.78 -41.74 8.98
N THR A 38 13.51 -41.32 10.21
CA THR A 38 12.73 -42.10 11.17
C THR A 38 11.23 -41.85 10.97
N ALA A 39 10.38 -42.63 11.65
CA ALA A 39 8.95 -42.37 11.65
C ALA A 39 8.61 -40.96 12.18
N ASP A 40 9.42 -40.42 13.10
CA ASP A 40 9.20 -39.11 13.70
C ASP A 40 9.43 -37.96 12.68
N ASN A 41 10.21 -38.16 11.60
CA ASN A 41 10.35 -37.21 10.48
C ASN A 41 9.05 -36.94 9.72
N PHE A 42 8.15 -37.93 9.69
CA PHE A 42 6.86 -37.79 9.01
C PHE A 42 5.79 -37.14 9.89
N TYR A 43 6.09 -36.90 11.18
CA TYR A 43 5.19 -36.25 12.14
C TYR A 43 5.64 -34.85 12.56
N GLN A 44 6.65 -34.26 11.89
CA GLN A 44 7.19 -32.93 12.25
C GLN A 44 6.30 -31.76 11.79
N GLY A 45 5.01 -31.79 12.11
CA GLY A 45 4.03 -30.75 11.76
C GLY A 45 3.63 -29.82 12.92
N ASP A 46 3.16 -28.61 12.66
CA ASP A 46 2.40 -27.77 13.62
C ASP A 46 3.14 -27.28 14.89
N TYR A 47 4.47 -27.22 14.89
CA TYR A 47 5.20 -26.52 15.94
C TYR A 47 4.75 -25.06 16.04
N THR A 48 4.37 -24.61 17.22
CA THR A 48 3.92 -23.24 17.45
C THR A 48 4.73 -22.59 18.56
N VAL A 49 5.29 -21.41 18.30
CA VAL A 49 5.91 -20.55 19.31
C VAL A 49 5.18 -19.22 19.29
N THR A 50 4.62 -18.79 20.42
CA THR A 50 3.80 -17.58 20.47
C THR A 50 4.03 -16.75 21.73
N GLY A 51 4.28 -15.45 21.53
CA GLY A 51 4.24 -14.45 22.61
C GLY A 51 5.51 -14.32 23.46
N ILE A 52 6.62 -14.99 23.07
CA ILE A 52 7.85 -15.05 23.85
C ILE A 52 8.73 -13.84 23.55
N ARG A 53 9.31 -13.25 24.60
CA ARG A 53 10.40 -12.27 24.48
C ARG A 53 11.76 -12.95 24.64
N PHE A 54 12.71 -12.63 23.77
CA PHE A 54 14.09 -13.06 23.82
C PHE A 54 14.99 -11.86 24.10
N THR A 55 15.95 -12.01 25.03
CA THR A 55 17.01 -11.05 25.33
C THR A 55 18.36 -11.75 25.48
N GLY A 56 19.48 -11.02 25.37
CA GLY A 56 20.82 -11.59 25.48
C GLY A 56 21.30 -12.22 24.16
N GLY A 57 21.84 -13.43 24.20
CA GLY A 57 22.20 -14.17 22.98
C GLY A 57 23.44 -13.65 22.25
N GLU A 58 24.33 -12.91 22.91
CA GLU A 58 25.57 -12.40 22.30
C GLU A 58 26.44 -13.50 21.67
N ARG A 59 26.32 -14.74 22.16
CA ARG A 59 27.03 -15.92 21.65
C ARG A 59 26.15 -16.85 20.82
N ALA A 60 24.84 -16.58 20.73
CA ALA A 60 23.86 -17.48 20.14
C ALA A 60 24.01 -17.55 18.62
N LEU A 61 23.76 -18.73 18.05
CA LEU A 61 23.55 -18.86 16.59
C LEU A 61 22.25 -18.20 16.11
N GLY A 62 21.26 -18.11 17.00
CA GLY A 62 19.96 -17.49 16.73
C GLY A 62 18.96 -17.69 17.86
N GLY A 63 17.73 -17.24 17.66
CA GLY A 63 16.66 -17.37 18.65
C GLY A 63 15.90 -18.67 18.50
N ILE A 64 15.20 -18.80 17.38
CA ILE A 64 14.36 -19.96 17.06
C ILE A 64 14.90 -20.61 15.79
N LYS A 65 15.25 -21.91 15.87
CA LYS A 65 15.58 -22.75 14.72
C LYS A 65 14.40 -23.65 14.38
N ILE A 66 14.02 -23.65 13.10
CA ILE A 66 13.18 -24.68 12.47
C ILE A 66 14.14 -25.59 11.70
N LYS A 67 14.21 -26.86 12.10
CA LYS A 67 15.01 -27.88 11.41
C LYS A 67 14.38 -28.26 10.08
N SER A 68 15.07 -29.06 9.28
CA SER A 68 14.55 -29.52 7.98
C SER A 68 13.34 -30.45 8.16
N ALA A 69 12.54 -30.60 7.10
CA ALA A 69 11.35 -31.44 7.08
C ALA A 69 10.27 -31.09 8.12
N VAL A 70 10.20 -29.82 8.54
CA VAL A 70 9.12 -29.31 9.40
C VAL A 70 8.00 -28.71 8.55
N TYR A 71 6.79 -29.22 8.75
CA TYR A 71 5.58 -28.82 8.03
C TYR A 71 4.75 -27.87 8.90
N THR A 72 4.17 -26.83 8.29
CA THR A 72 3.23 -25.90 8.92
C THR A 72 3.68 -25.21 10.24
N PRO A 73 4.97 -24.93 10.50
CA PRO A 73 5.36 -24.30 11.76
C PRO A 73 4.90 -22.84 11.83
N LYS A 74 4.56 -22.38 13.03
CA LYS A 74 4.01 -21.04 13.30
C LYS A 74 4.82 -20.32 14.39
N ILE A 75 5.52 -19.27 14.00
CA ILE A 75 6.21 -18.37 14.93
C ILE A 75 5.44 -17.05 14.96
N ARG A 76 4.85 -16.70 16.11
CA ARG A 76 3.92 -15.57 16.17
C ARG A 76 4.18 -14.65 17.35
N TYR A 77 4.10 -13.35 17.14
CA TYR A 77 4.10 -12.35 18.21
C TYR A 77 5.30 -12.50 19.17
N CYS A 78 6.46 -12.92 18.66
CA CYS A 78 7.68 -13.05 19.44
C CYS A 78 8.52 -11.77 19.32
N ASP A 79 9.06 -11.31 20.44
CA ASP A 79 9.89 -10.12 20.54
C ASP A 79 11.36 -10.53 20.70
N PHE A 80 12.26 -10.00 19.88
CA PHE A 80 13.71 -10.16 20.00
C PHE A 80 14.30 -8.80 20.37
N ILE A 81 14.51 -8.57 21.67
CA ILE A 81 14.91 -7.28 22.23
C ILE A 81 16.36 -7.32 22.66
N ASP A 82 17.21 -6.53 22.00
CA ASP A 82 18.67 -6.56 22.19
C ASP A 82 19.22 -8.01 22.15
N TYR A 83 18.66 -8.83 21.26
CA TYR A 83 18.96 -10.26 21.14
C TYR A 83 19.90 -10.57 19.97
N GLY A 84 20.85 -11.47 20.22
CA GLY A 84 21.71 -12.05 19.20
C GLY A 84 23.04 -11.32 19.04
N ASN A 85 23.66 -11.51 17.88
CA ASN A 85 24.93 -10.89 17.49
C ASN A 85 24.94 -10.54 15.99
N ALA A 86 26.03 -9.94 15.50
CA ALA A 86 26.16 -9.52 14.11
C ALA A 86 26.01 -10.65 13.06
N SER A 87 26.22 -11.92 13.44
CA SER A 87 26.14 -13.06 12.53
C SER A 87 24.84 -13.87 12.67
N SER A 88 24.07 -13.66 13.73
CA SER A 88 22.88 -14.46 14.00
C SER A 88 21.68 -14.06 13.14
N TYR A 89 20.77 -15.01 12.96
CA TYR A 89 19.38 -14.76 12.58
C TYR A 89 18.49 -15.10 13.77
N ASP A 90 17.63 -14.17 14.17
CA ASP A 90 16.74 -14.38 15.32
C ASP A 90 15.76 -15.54 15.08
N ILE A 91 15.23 -15.65 13.86
CA ILE A 91 14.45 -16.79 13.40
C ILE A 91 15.15 -17.41 12.19
N TYR A 92 15.43 -18.70 12.25
CA TYR A 92 16.16 -19.42 11.23
C TYR A 92 15.43 -20.71 10.86
N ALA A 93 15.10 -20.88 9.58
CA ALA A 93 14.61 -22.12 9.03
C ALA A 93 15.66 -22.73 8.10
N GLN A 94 15.93 -24.03 8.30
CA GLN A 94 16.69 -24.83 7.36
C GLN A 94 15.91 -25.01 6.04
N PHE A 95 16.49 -25.79 5.13
CA PHE A 95 15.87 -26.18 3.87
C PHE A 95 14.76 -27.23 4.10
N GLU A 96 14.03 -27.63 3.05
CA GLU A 96 12.97 -28.65 3.11
C GLU A 96 11.85 -28.40 4.14
N ASN A 97 11.38 -27.17 4.28
CA ASN A 97 10.22 -26.83 5.09
C ASN A 97 9.05 -26.33 4.24
N TRP A 98 7.83 -26.65 4.67
CA TRP A 98 6.61 -26.32 3.92
C TRP A 98 5.61 -25.56 4.79
N ASP A 99 4.97 -24.54 4.20
CA ASP A 99 3.88 -23.79 4.82
C ASP A 99 4.26 -23.10 6.16
N ILE A 100 5.50 -22.61 6.26
CA ILE A 100 5.96 -21.80 7.41
C ILE A 100 5.16 -20.49 7.50
N LEU A 101 4.68 -20.15 8.69
CA LEU A 101 4.13 -18.83 9.03
C LEU A 101 4.95 -18.14 10.11
N ILE A 102 5.52 -16.99 9.79
CA ILE A 102 6.14 -16.07 10.76
C ILE A 102 5.30 -14.79 10.77
N GLU A 103 4.64 -14.50 11.89
CA GLU A 103 3.65 -13.43 11.96
C GLU A 103 3.86 -12.50 13.16
N GLY A 104 3.77 -11.19 12.95
CA GLY A 104 3.69 -10.21 14.03
C GLY A 104 4.89 -10.23 14.98
N CYS A 105 6.02 -10.80 14.55
CA CYS A 105 7.24 -10.85 15.33
C CYS A 105 8.00 -9.54 15.20
N TYR A 106 8.77 -9.18 16.22
CA TYR A 106 9.46 -7.91 16.29
C TYR A 106 10.91 -8.05 16.71
N LYS A 107 11.85 -7.58 15.90
CA LYS A 107 13.24 -7.36 16.32
C LYS A 107 13.43 -5.90 16.70
N LYS A 108 13.97 -5.65 17.89
CA LYS A 108 14.36 -4.31 18.32
C LYS A 108 15.68 -4.27 19.05
N THR A 109 16.58 -3.41 18.58
CA THR A 109 17.85 -3.13 19.27
C THR A 109 17.77 -1.72 19.85
N PHE A 110 17.80 -1.59 21.18
CA PHE A 110 17.75 -0.30 21.86
C PHE A 110 19.15 0.21 22.18
N TYR A 111 19.95 -0.60 22.87
CA TYR A 111 21.22 -0.16 23.46
C TYR A 111 22.37 -1.10 23.15
N SER A 112 22.09 -2.32 22.66
CA SER A 112 23.14 -3.28 22.36
C SER A 112 23.88 -2.91 21.07
N ARG A 113 25.22 -2.88 21.13
CA ARG A 113 26.09 -2.75 19.95
C ARG A 113 26.50 -4.10 19.36
N VAL A 114 26.08 -5.19 19.99
CA VAL A 114 26.39 -6.56 19.58
C VAL A 114 25.21 -7.16 18.80
N ALA A 115 23.99 -6.93 19.27
CA ALA A 115 22.74 -7.47 18.73
C ALA A 115 22.26 -6.74 17.45
N ILE A 116 23.16 -6.59 16.49
CA ILE A 116 22.92 -5.88 15.21
C ILE A 116 22.70 -6.83 14.03
N GLY A 117 22.48 -8.11 14.31
CA GLY A 117 22.32 -9.16 13.30
C GLY A 117 21.04 -9.08 12.47
N ASN A 118 20.78 -10.17 11.77
CA ASN A 118 19.65 -10.33 10.88
C ASN A 118 18.42 -10.81 11.66
N PHE A 119 17.23 -10.62 11.07
CA PHE A 119 16.00 -11.02 11.73
C PHE A 119 15.52 -12.41 11.30
N ILE A 120 15.16 -12.61 10.03
CA ILE A 120 14.58 -13.89 9.57
C ILE A 120 15.45 -14.53 8.48
N SER A 121 15.71 -15.84 8.58
CA SER A 121 16.36 -16.64 7.54
C SER A 121 15.49 -17.81 7.12
N ILE A 122 15.25 -17.91 5.82
CA ILE A 122 14.60 -19.05 5.17
C ILE A 122 15.60 -19.59 4.15
N VAL A 123 16.37 -20.61 4.53
CA VAL A 123 17.49 -21.12 3.71
C VAL A 123 16.97 -22.09 2.66
N GLY A 124 17.28 -21.87 1.38
CA GLY A 124 16.62 -22.62 0.30
C GLY A 124 17.23 -23.96 -0.09
N LYS A 125 18.50 -24.23 0.21
CA LYS A 125 19.18 -25.49 -0.19
C LYS A 125 20.26 -25.86 0.80
N LYS A 126 20.62 -27.15 0.85
CA LYS A 126 21.82 -27.65 1.53
C LYS A 126 23.06 -26.90 1.07
N THR A 127 23.90 -26.54 2.03
CA THR A 127 25.18 -25.86 1.80
C THR A 127 26.20 -26.71 1.04
N ASP A 128 26.01 -28.04 0.96
CA ASP A 128 26.88 -28.97 0.24
C ASP A 128 26.54 -29.14 -1.25
N GLY A 129 25.48 -28.50 -1.74
CA GLY A 129 25.07 -28.55 -3.15
C GLY A 129 24.32 -29.82 -3.58
N SER A 130 24.13 -30.81 -2.70
CA SER A 130 23.69 -32.18 -3.05
C SER A 130 22.20 -32.35 -3.38
N ALA A 131 21.31 -31.50 -2.85
CA ALA A 131 19.86 -31.64 -3.04
C ALA A 131 19.32 -30.69 -4.12
N TYR A 132 18.84 -31.21 -5.25
CA TYR A 132 18.21 -30.42 -6.32
C TYR A 132 16.71 -30.12 -6.09
N ASP A 133 16.04 -30.84 -5.17
CA ASP A 133 14.60 -30.73 -4.88
C ASP A 133 14.29 -30.43 -3.39
N GLY A 134 15.30 -30.01 -2.62
CA GLY A 134 15.22 -29.78 -1.16
C GLY A 134 14.76 -28.37 -0.76
N GLY A 135 13.89 -27.75 -1.55
CA GLY A 135 13.53 -26.34 -1.40
C GLY A 135 12.48 -26.08 -0.33
N ASN A 136 12.65 -25.00 0.43
CA ASN A 136 11.54 -24.45 1.21
C ASN A 136 10.39 -24.04 0.28
N SER A 137 9.15 -24.19 0.73
CA SER A 137 7.97 -23.85 -0.07
C SER A 137 6.84 -23.24 0.75
N ARG A 138 6.14 -22.28 0.15
CA ARG A 138 4.96 -21.58 0.71
C ARG A 138 5.22 -20.93 2.06
N VAL A 139 6.35 -20.25 2.19
CA VAL A 139 6.71 -19.51 3.40
C VAL A 139 6.04 -18.14 3.41
N THR A 140 5.43 -17.75 4.54
CA THR A 140 4.82 -16.44 4.73
C THR A 140 5.44 -15.73 5.93
N VAL A 141 6.05 -14.57 5.69
CA VAL A 141 6.41 -13.57 6.70
C VAL A 141 5.36 -12.47 6.63
N ARG A 142 4.61 -12.26 7.71
CA ARG A 142 3.50 -11.30 7.72
C ARG A 142 3.55 -10.38 8.92
N ASP A 143 3.34 -9.08 8.69
CA ASP A 143 3.20 -8.05 9.73
C ASP A 143 4.35 -8.05 10.76
N CYS A 144 5.55 -8.50 10.34
CA CYS A 144 6.74 -8.52 11.20
C CYS A 144 7.50 -7.20 11.07
N ALA A 145 8.16 -6.78 12.14
CA ALA A 145 8.89 -5.52 12.16
C ALA A 145 10.33 -5.67 12.67
N MET A 146 11.23 -4.83 12.19
CA MET A 146 12.60 -4.72 12.64
C MET A 146 12.97 -3.25 12.81
N SER A 147 13.63 -2.89 13.90
CA SER A 147 14.07 -1.50 14.12
C SER A 147 15.24 -1.41 15.08
N ALA A 148 16.06 -0.38 14.92
CA ALA A 148 17.07 0.01 15.89
C ALA A 148 16.80 1.41 16.47
N TYR A 149 17.35 1.66 17.64
CA TYR A 149 17.47 2.97 18.26
C TYR A 149 18.90 3.52 18.07
N ASP A 150 19.10 4.83 18.15
CA ASP A 150 20.39 5.53 18.00
C ASP A 150 21.12 5.35 16.64
N ASN A 151 20.38 5.28 15.52
CA ASN A 151 20.93 5.18 14.15
C ASN A 151 21.88 3.98 13.96
N GLN A 152 21.68 2.88 14.68
CA GLN A 152 22.45 1.66 14.45
C GLN A 152 21.92 0.89 13.25
N ASP A 153 22.84 0.37 12.45
CA ASP A 153 22.51 -0.43 11.28
C ASP A 153 22.34 -1.90 11.64
N LEU A 154 21.15 -2.44 11.42
CA LEU A 154 20.84 -3.86 11.58
C LEU A 154 21.13 -4.65 10.30
N GLY A 155 21.21 -5.97 10.41
CA GLY A 155 21.31 -6.87 9.27
C GLY A 155 20.08 -6.86 8.35
N TYR A 156 19.90 -7.95 7.61
CA TYR A 156 18.72 -8.14 6.77
C TYR A 156 17.45 -8.34 7.59
N PHE A 157 16.33 -7.76 7.13
CA PHE A 157 15.01 -8.07 7.69
C PHE A 157 14.66 -9.54 7.44
N ALA A 158 14.78 -9.98 6.19
CA ALA A 158 14.51 -11.37 5.86
C ALA A 158 15.37 -11.85 4.70
N TYR A 159 15.96 -13.03 4.84
CA TYR A 159 16.44 -13.83 3.73
C TYR A 159 15.35 -14.82 3.32
N ILE A 160 14.82 -14.66 2.11
CA ILE A 160 13.75 -15.49 1.55
C ILE A 160 14.32 -16.28 0.38
N ASN A 161 14.52 -17.58 0.59
CA ASN A 161 14.98 -18.49 -0.45
C ASN A 161 14.05 -19.71 -0.50
N CYS A 162 12.90 -19.55 -1.16
CA CYS A 162 11.84 -20.56 -1.20
C CYS A 162 10.90 -20.37 -2.40
N VAL A 163 10.19 -21.42 -2.79
CA VAL A 163 9.14 -21.34 -3.81
C VAL A 163 7.85 -20.84 -3.16
N LYS A 164 7.15 -19.91 -3.82
CA LYS A 164 5.90 -19.28 -3.35
C LYS A 164 6.07 -18.54 -2.00
N GLY A 165 7.20 -17.88 -1.81
CA GLY A 165 7.46 -17.03 -0.66
C GLY A 165 6.56 -15.80 -0.61
N ARG A 166 6.23 -15.32 0.59
CA ARG A 166 5.42 -14.12 0.79
C ARG A 166 5.99 -13.26 1.91
N VAL A 167 6.16 -11.98 1.64
CA VAL A 167 6.37 -10.94 2.65
C VAL A 167 5.20 -9.96 2.54
N ILE A 168 4.34 -9.93 3.56
CA ILE A 168 3.08 -9.18 3.53
C ILE A 168 3.04 -8.21 4.71
N GLY A 169 2.92 -6.92 4.42
CA GLY A 169 2.99 -5.87 5.44
C GLY A 169 4.36 -5.82 6.11
N GLY A 170 4.40 -5.26 7.31
CA GLY A 170 5.61 -5.20 8.13
C GLY A 170 6.55 -4.03 7.79
N SER A 171 7.63 -3.92 8.56
CA SER A 171 8.57 -2.83 8.41
C SER A 171 10.01 -3.20 8.77
N ALA A 172 10.97 -2.57 8.11
CA ALA A 172 12.37 -2.61 8.53
C ALA A 172 12.92 -1.19 8.63
N HIS A 173 13.44 -0.83 9.81
CA HIS A 173 14.07 0.46 10.07
C HIS A 173 15.56 0.27 10.32
N HIS A 174 16.38 1.12 9.68
CA HIS A 174 17.85 1.06 9.73
C HIS A 174 18.43 -0.30 9.32
N SER A 175 17.87 -0.95 8.29
CA SER A 175 18.43 -2.22 7.78
C SER A 175 19.54 -1.97 6.76
N THR A 176 20.63 -2.75 6.84
CA THR A 176 21.73 -2.84 5.82
C THR A 176 21.32 -3.59 4.55
N GLY A 177 20.08 -4.07 4.51
CA GLY A 177 19.39 -4.56 3.33
C GLY A 177 18.00 -5.02 3.77
N GLY A 178 16.94 -4.62 3.08
CA GLY A 178 15.59 -4.99 3.50
C GLY A 178 15.37 -6.51 3.39
N ILE A 179 14.94 -6.94 2.21
CA ILE A 179 14.63 -8.34 1.89
C ILE A 179 15.72 -8.87 0.96
N LEU A 180 16.38 -9.95 1.35
CA LEU A 180 17.32 -10.69 0.52
C LEU A 180 16.59 -11.86 -0.14
N LEU A 181 16.54 -11.89 -1.48
CA LEU A 181 15.99 -13.01 -2.24
C LEU A 181 17.12 -13.95 -2.67
N GLY A 182 17.01 -15.20 -2.23
CA GLY A 182 17.95 -16.26 -2.60
C GLY A 182 17.59 -16.95 -3.91
N PRO A 183 18.51 -17.77 -4.46
CA PRO A 183 18.39 -18.31 -5.82
C PRO A 183 17.14 -19.13 -6.13
N ALA A 184 16.53 -19.77 -5.13
CA ALA A 184 15.30 -20.55 -5.27
C ALA A 184 14.03 -19.73 -5.02
N ALA A 185 14.12 -18.40 -4.85
CA ALA A 185 12.97 -17.53 -4.67
C ALA A 185 12.14 -17.43 -5.96
N SER A 186 11.20 -18.36 -6.15
CA SER A 186 10.32 -18.41 -7.32
C SER A 186 8.87 -18.18 -6.95
N GLY A 187 8.13 -17.36 -7.69
CA GLY A 187 6.73 -17.06 -7.37
C GLY A 187 6.56 -16.24 -6.09
N THR A 188 7.55 -15.41 -5.75
CA THR A 188 7.58 -14.65 -4.49
C THR A 188 6.71 -13.40 -4.58
N LEU A 189 5.93 -13.11 -3.54
CA LEU A 189 5.17 -11.86 -3.39
C LEU A 189 5.74 -11.01 -2.25
N ILE A 190 6.07 -9.76 -2.53
CA ILE A 190 6.37 -8.72 -1.54
C ILE A 190 5.28 -7.66 -1.67
N ASP A 191 4.48 -7.45 -0.62
CA ASP A 191 3.28 -6.61 -0.66
C ASP A 191 3.15 -5.78 0.62
N GLY A 192 3.04 -4.46 0.49
CA GLY A 192 2.72 -3.59 1.65
C GLY A 192 3.88 -3.37 2.62
N PHE A 193 5.13 -3.61 2.21
CA PHE A 193 6.31 -3.53 3.07
C PHE A 193 6.83 -2.09 3.20
N TYR A 194 7.10 -1.64 4.43
CA TYR A 194 7.82 -0.39 4.69
C TYR A 194 9.32 -0.67 4.89
N CYS A 195 10.19 0.11 4.29
CA CYS A 195 11.63 0.00 4.54
C CYS A 195 12.28 1.37 4.71
N GLU A 196 13.11 1.48 5.73
CA GLU A 196 14.06 2.56 5.90
C GLU A 196 15.46 1.94 5.84
N VAL A 197 16.16 2.23 4.73
CA VAL A 197 17.46 1.65 4.42
C VAL A 197 18.58 2.51 4.98
N SER A 198 19.59 1.87 5.58
CA SER A 198 20.85 2.55 5.88
C SER A 198 21.60 2.86 4.60
N THR A 199 22.07 4.10 4.44
CA THR A 199 22.90 4.47 3.29
C THR A 199 24.36 4.05 3.42
N GLN A 200 24.79 3.60 4.61
CA GLN A 200 26.17 3.23 4.88
C GLN A 200 26.55 1.88 4.27
N TYR A 201 25.59 0.96 4.10
CA TYR A 201 25.84 -0.40 3.64
C TYR A 201 24.74 -0.89 2.69
N ARG A 202 25.02 -0.86 1.37
CA ARG A 202 24.15 -1.38 0.29
C ARG A 202 22.65 -1.05 0.51
N PRO A 203 22.24 0.23 0.35
CA PRO A 203 20.88 0.71 0.60
C PRO A 203 19.86 0.16 -0.42
N TRP A 204 19.60 -1.14 -0.33
CA TRP A 204 18.72 -1.89 -1.22
C TRP A 204 17.56 -2.45 -0.42
N VAL A 205 16.36 -2.13 -0.88
CA VAL A 205 15.14 -2.65 -0.25
C VAL A 205 15.00 -4.12 -0.54
N ILE A 206 15.32 -4.52 -1.77
CA ILE A 206 15.39 -5.91 -2.20
C ILE A 206 16.79 -6.17 -2.75
N SER A 207 17.48 -7.12 -2.15
CA SER A 207 18.76 -7.63 -2.62
C SER A 207 18.55 -8.98 -3.31
N VAL A 208 19.24 -9.24 -4.41
CA VAL A 208 19.04 -10.46 -5.21
C VAL A 208 20.33 -11.24 -5.39
N LEU A 209 20.30 -12.55 -5.10
CA LEU A 209 21.41 -13.49 -5.28
C LEU A 209 21.12 -14.52 -6.37
N SER A 210 22.16 -14.93 -7.09
CA SER A 210 22.20 -16.08 -8.00
C SER A 210 22.96 -17.25 -7.34
N ASP A 211 22.62 -18.48 -7.72
CA ASP A 211 23.43 -19.66 -7.45
C ASP A 211 24.34 -19.89 -8.66
N LYS A 212 25.65 -19.69 -8.45
CA LYS A 212 26.68 -19.86 -9.48
C LYS A 212 27.22 -21.29 -9.60
N THR A 213 26.79 -22.20 -8.72
CA THR A 213 27.38 -23.55 -8.63
C THR A 213 27.10 -24.39 -9.88
N ASN A 214 26.10 -24.02 -10.68
CA ASN A 214 25.81 -24.66 -11.97
C ASN A 214 25.70 -23.62 -13.11
N PRO A 215 26.80 -23.36 -13.85
CA PRO A 215 26.82 -22.39 -14.95
C PRO A 215 25.87 -22.68 -16.10
N ALA A 216 25.47 -23.94 -16.29
CA ALA A 216 24.52 -24.34 -17.32
C ALA A 216 23.07 -24.05 -16.91
N ASN A 217 22.80 -23.95 -15.61
CA ASN A 217 21.46 -23.74 -15.04
C ASN A 217 21.55 -22.82 -13.82
N TYR A 218 22.00 -21.57 -14.02
CA TYR A 218 22.02 -20.59 -12.93
C TYR A 218 20.61 -20.47 -12.33
N LEU A 219 20.49 -20.77 -11.04
CA LEU A 219 19.27 -20.47 -10.29
C LEU A 219 19.34 -19.03 -9.84
N PHE A 220 18.23 -18.34 -9.97
CA PHE A 220 18.04 -16.97 -9.52
C PHE A 220 16.54 -16.72 -9.39
N PRO A 221 16.13 -15.66 -8.67
CA PRO A 221 14.72 -15.43 -8.41
C PRO A 221 13.91 -15.15 -9.67
N GLN A 222 12.75 -15.79 -9.74
CA GLN A 222 11.88 -15.81 -10.93
C GLN A 222 10.42 -15.59 -10.52
N SER A 223 9.62 -14.99 -11.40
CA SER A 223 8.18 -14.77 -11.14
C SER A 223 7.92 -14.00 -9.84
N VAL A 224 8.68 -12.93 -9.58
CA VAL A 224 8.57 -12.16 -8.34
C VAL A 224 7.64 -10.96 -8.54
N THR A 225 6.68 -10.78 -7.64
CA THR A 225 5.82 -9.59 -7.60
C THR A 225 6.18 -8.72 -6.42
N VAL A 226 6.44 -7.45 -6.67
CA VAL A 226 6.71 -6.42 -5.65
C VAL A 226 5.64 -5.34 -5.80
N ARG A 227 4.86 -5.07 -4.76
CA ARG A 227 3.83 -4.03 -4.81
C ARG A 227 3.57 -3.34 -3.48
N ASN A 228 2.98 -2.15 -3.53
CA ASN A 228 2.60 -1.38 -2.34
C ASN A 228 3.77 -1.17 -1.35
N VAL A 229 5.01 -1.06 -1.86
CA VAL A 229 6.19 -0.89 -1.01
C VAL A 229 6.49 0.59 -0.83
N TYR A 230 6.74 1.02 0.40
CA TYR A 230 7.21 2.37 0.69
C TYR A 230 8.63 2.34 1.24
N VAL A 231 9.48 3.21 0.72
CA VAL A 231 10.89 3.32 1.09
C VAL A 231 11.15 4.71 1.62
N ASN A 232 11.56 4.81 2.88
CA ASN A 232 12.00 6.06 3.48
C ASN A 232 13.53 6.14 3.49
N MET A 233 14.08 7.16 2.85
CA MET A 233 15.51 7.46 2.87
C MET A 233 15.70 8.79 3.59
N HIS A 234 15.90 8.74 4.92
CA HIS A 234 16.00 9.95 5.75
C HIS A 234 17.10 10.88 5.27
N LYS A 235 16.76 12.09 4.79
CA LYS A 235 17.62 13.24 4.40
C LYS A 235 18.85 12.96 3.52
N GLU A 236 19.18 11.72 3.27
CA GLU A 236 20.35 11.23 2.57
C GLU A 236 19.92 10.88 1.16
N LYS A 237 20.63 11.45 0.20
CA LYS A 237 20.41 11.13 -1.20
C LYS A 237 20.68 9.65 -1.39
N ILE A 238 19.88 8.99 -2.21
CA ILE A 238 20.34 7.79 -2.91
C ILE A 238 21.63 8.19 -3.61
N GLY A 239 22.79 7.85 -3.06
CA GLY A 239 24.03 7.98 -3.83
C GLY A 239 23.92 7.10 -5.07
N ASN A 240 25.02 6.92 -5.80
CA ASN A 240 25.02 5.98 -6.93
C ASN A 240 24.63 4.53 -6.52
N ALA A 241 24.71 4.19 -5.22
CA ALA A 241 24.49 2.86 -4.66
C ALA A 241 23.06 2.51 -4.19
N GLY A 242 22.15 3.47 -3.96
CA GLY A 242 20.79 3.14 -3.46
C GLY A 242 19.86 2.63 -4.55
N LYS A 243 19.07 1.60 -4.25
CA LYS A 243 18.20 0.90 -5.21
C LYS A 243 16.94 0.39 -4.52
N LEU A 244 15.82 0.33 -5.24
CA LEU A 244 14.68 -0.49 -4.82
C LEU A 244 15.07 -1.97 -4.91
N ILE A 245 15.63 -2.35 -6.06
CA ILE A 245 16.11 -3.71 -6.32
C ILE A 245 17.58 -3.63 -6.73
N GLY A 246 18.46 -4.22 -5.92
CA GLY A 246 19.88 -4.34 -6.22
C GLY A 246 20.27 -5.79 -6.47
N VAL A 247 21.00 -6.03 -7.56
CA VAL A 247 21.52 -7.36 -7.88
C VAL A 247 22.92 -7.51 -7.28
N MET A 248 23.10 -8.47 -6.37
CA MET A 248 24.39 -8.69 -5.71
C MET A 248 25.45 -9.28 -6.63
N ASP A 249 25.05 -9.80 -7.79
CA ASP A 249 25.91 -10.49 -8.72
C ASP A 249 25.59 -10.17 -10.20
N ALA A 250 26.61 -10.17 -11.05
CA ALA A 250 26.54 -9.86 -12.49
C ALA A 250 25.75 -10.87 -13.30
N ASP A 251 25.65 -12.11 -12.84
CA ASP A 251 24.97 -13.18 -13.56
C ASP A 251 23.49 -13.31 -13.20
N VAL A 252 23.00 -12.45 -12.28
CA VAL A 252 21.57 -12.42 -11.91
C VAL A 252 20.77 -11.91 -13.11
N LYS A 253 19.83 -12.73 -13.56
CA LYS A 253 18.76 -12.27 -14.47
C LYS A 253 17.48 -12.10 -13.67
N LEU A 254 16.70 -11.09 -14.00
CA LEU A 254 15.38 -10.91 -13.41
C LEU A 254 14.36 -11.39 -14.45
N ARG A 255 13.69 -12.53 -14.21
CA ARG A 255 12.73 -13.16 -15.15
C ARG A 255 11.32 -13.19 -14.56
N ASP A 256 10.34 -12.76 -15.36
CA ASP A 256 8.92 -12.63 -15.02
C ASP A 256 8.61 -11.80 -13.76
N TRP A 257 9.34 -10.72 -13.49
CA TRP A 257 8.99 -9.85 -12.37
C TRP A 257 7.92 -8.83 -12.72
N SER A 258 7.12 -8.48 -11.72
CA SER A 258 6.20 -7.34 -11.71
C SER A 258 6.54 -6.42 -10.55
N VAL A 259 6.71 -5.12 -10.80
CA VAL A 259 6.96 -4.10 -9.78
C VAL A 259 5.96 -2.97 -9.99
N THR A 260 5.01 -2.80 -9.07
CA THR A 260 3.92 -1.81 -9.18
C THR A 260 3.73 -1.07 -7.86
N ASP A 261 3.14 0.12 -7.88
CA ASP A 261 2.68 0.79 -6.64
C ASP A 261 3.77 0.95 -5.55
N CYS A 262 5.02 1.21 -5.94
CA CYS A 262 6.13 1.44 -5.02
C CYS A 262 6.48 2.94 -4.91
N GLN A 263 6.83 3.39 -3.71
CA GLN A 263 7.21 4.77 -3.39
C GLN A 263 8.58 4.83 -2.73
N ILE A 264 9.37 5.86 -3.05
CA ILE A 264 10.66 6.13 -2.43
C ILE A 264 10.78 7.62 -2.11
N SER A 265 11.14 7.98 -0.88
CA SER A 265 11.44 9.36 -0.52
C SER A 265 12.85 9.77 -0.99
N ASN A 266 13.04 11.06 -1.30
CA ASN A 266 14.35 11.68 -1.58
C ASN A 266 15.14 11.09 -2.79
N PHE A 267 14.43 10.83 -3.90
CA PHE A 267 14.99 10.33 -5.16
C PHE A 267 15.35 11.49 -6.13
N GLU A 268 16.59 11.52 -6.66
CA GLU A 268 17.11 12.56 -7.58
C GLU A 268 17.17 12.13 -9.05
N ASN A 269 17.35 13.11 -9.95
CA ASN A 269 17.28 12.92 -11.40
C ASN A 269 18.45 12.14 -11.96
N GLY A 270 18.11 11.14 -12.79
CA GLY A 270 19.05 10.18 -13.34
C GLY A 270 19.41 9.00 -12.43
N GLN A 271 18.85 8.88 -11.22
CA GLN A 271 19.08 7.71 -10.38
C GLN A 271 18.33 6.48 -10.92
N VAL A 272 18.92 5.30 -10.75
CA VAL A 272 18.38 4.02 -11.20
C VAL A 272 17.66 3.34 -10.05
N LEU A 273 16.42 2.88 -10.25
CA LEU A 273 15.61 2.18 -9.25
C LEU A 273 15.90 0.68 -9.17
N ILE A 274 16.26 0.06 -10.29
CA ILE A 274 16.56 -1.38 -10.41
C ILE A 274 17.92 -1.53 -11.07
N ASP A 275 18.87 -2.16 -10.37
CA ASP A 275 20.22 -2.37 -10.87
C ASP A 275 20.28 -3.33 -12.07
N ARG A 276 21.26 -3.09 -12.96
CA ARG A 276 21.60 -3.91 -14.14
C ARG A 276 20.39 -4.47 -14.90
N ASN A 277 19.57 -3.56 -15.40
CA ASN A 277 18.51 -3.88 -16.34
C ASN A 277 19.08 -4.18 -17.74
N ASP A 278 19.79 -5.29 -17.93
CA ASP A 278 20.08 -5.78 -19.29
C ASP A 278 18.80 -6.36 -19.88
N LEU A 279 18.00 -5.46 -20.46
CA LEU A 279 16.71 -5.74 -21.06
C LEU A 279 16.77 -6.78 -22.17
N ASN A 280 17.94 -7.00 -22.78
CA ASN A 280 18.09 -7.88 -23.95
C ASN A 280 18.02 -9.36 -23.59
N GLU A 281 18.37 -9.72 -22.35
CA GLU A 281 18.36 -11.11 -21.88
C GLU A 281 17.13 -11.45 -21.00
N GLN A 282 16.24 -10.49 -20.84
CA GLN A 282 15.07 -10.55 -19.97
C GLN A 282 13.81 -10.93 -20.76
N THR A 283 13.07 -11.96 -20.33
CA THR A 283 11.85 -12.45 -21.00
C THR A 283 10.62 -12.22 -20.11
N GLY A 284 9.47 -11.87 -20.72
CA GLY A 284 8.16 -11.81 -20.02
C GLY A 284 8.01 -10.69 -18.98
N ASN A 285 9.05 -9.91 -18.76
CA ASN A 285 9.06 -8.87 -17.76
C ASN A 285 8.35 -7.60 -18.20
N THR A 286 7.61 -6.99 -17.27
CA THR A 286 7.04 -5.65 -17.47
C THR A 286 7.98 -4.60 -16.85
N TYR A 287 9.20 -4.46 -17.39
CA TYR A 287 10.18 -3.44 -16.97
C TYR A 287 10.21 -2.22 -17.87
N ALA A 288 9.13 -1.87 -18.56
CA ALA A 288 9.13 -0.82 -19.58
C ALA A 288 9.49 0.54 -18.96
N ARG A 289 10.80 0.79 -18.83
CA ARG A 289 11.48 1.94 -18.24
C ARG A 289 10.76 2.46 -17.00
N ILE A 290 11.19 2.03 -15.82
CA ILE A 290 10.94 2.85 -14.63
C ILE A 290 11.82 4.11 -14.78
N ASN A 291 11.34 5.07 -15.57
CA ASN A 291 11.82 6.43 -15.48
C ASN A 291 11.42 6.88 -14.08
N PRO A 292 12.36 7.19 -13.20
CA PRO A 292 12.00 7.71 -11.90
C PRO A 292 11.14 8.95 -12.11
N ILE A 293 9.93 8.95 -11.55
CA ILE A 293 9.19 10.19 -11.43
C ILE A 293 9.90 10.97 -10.34
N PHE A 294 10.58 12.04 -10.77
CA PHE A 294 11.10 13.09 -9.91
C PHE A 294 10.11 13.42 -8.80
N VAL A 295 10.51 13.26 -7.54
CA VAL A 295 9.90 14.00 -6.44
C VAL A 295 11.00 14.90 -5.87
N PRO A 296 11.05 16.17 -6.30
CA PRO A 296 11.88 17.16 -5.63
C PRO A 296 11.46 17.25 -4.16
N TYR A 297 12.41 17.15 -3.25
CA TYR A 297 12.18 17.49 -1.87
C TYR A 297 11.85 19.00 -1.79
N ASN A 298 10.64 19.30 -1.30
CA ASN A 298 10.01 20.62 -1.09
C ASN A 298 9.21 21.24 -2.26
N SER A 299 7.98 20.77 -2.47
CA SER A 299 6.80 21.64 -2.53
C SER A 299 5.54 20.85 -2.14
N GLY A 300 4.68 21.46 -1.33
CA GLY A 300 3.50 20.81 -0.77
C GLY A 300 2.47 20.38 -1.83
N GLY A 301 1.79 19.27 -1.53
CA GLY A 301 0.72 18.70 -2.35
C GLY A 301 0.89 17.19 -2.48
N GLY A 302 0.05 16.42 -1.79
CA GLY A 302 0.04 14.96 -1.93
C GLY A 302 -0.47 14.51 -3.30
N SER A 303 -0.06 13.30 -3.72
CA SER A 303 -0.67 12.36 -4.70
C SER A 303 0.45 11.52 -5.36
N LYS A 304 0.26 10.42 -6.08
CA LYS A 304 -0.66 9.26 -6.17
C LYS A 304 -0.04 8.41 -7.32
N PHE A 305 -0.15 7.09 -7.26
CA PHE A 305 0.67 6.12 -8.05
C PHE A 305 0.26 5.98 -9.54
N ILE A 306 1.11 5.34 -10.36
CA ILE A 306 0.79 4.91 -11.75
C ILE A 306 0.69 3.38 -11.83
N VAL A 307 -0.41 2.88 -12.41
CA VAL A 307 -0.73 1.46 -12.68
C VAL A 307 -0.31 1.04 -14.09
N THR A 308 0.12 -0.21 -14.27
CA THR A 308 0.45 -0.85 -15.57
C THR A 308 -0.72 -1.67 -16.17
N GLY A 309 -1.07 -1.39 -17.43
CA GLY A 309 -2.07 -2.10 -18.26
C GLY A 309 -2.38 -1.32 -19.55
N LYS A 310 -2.80 -1.99 -20.64
CA LYS A 310 -3.05 -1.32 -21.94
C LYS A 310 -4.08 -0.19 -21.76
N LEU A 311 -3.67 1.03 -22.13
CA LEU A 311 -4.46 2.26 -22.05
C LEU A 311 -5.81 2.11 -22.78
N THR A 312 -6.87 1.91 -22.02
CA THR A 312 -8.14 2.59 -22.25
C THR A 312 -8.46 3.33 -20.97
N THR A 313 -8.39 4.66 -21.04
CA THR A 313 -8.42 5.59 -19.90
C THR A 313 -9.64 5.38 -19.02
N ALA A 314 -9.42 4.97 -17.78
CA ALA A 314 -10.27 5.32 -16.65
C ALA A 314 -9.39 6.18 -15.73
N GLU A 315 -9.82 7.42 -15.48
CA GLU A 315 -9.07 8.36 -14.63
C GLU A 315 -9.20 7.99 -13.15
N ASP A 316 -8.13 8.28 -12.39
CA ASP A 316 -8.02 8.05 -10.96
C ASP A 316 -8.83 9.08 -10.16
N TRP A 317 -9.70 8.63 -9.25
CA TRP A 317 -10.43 9.51 -8.32
C TRP A 317 -9.46 10.19 -7.35
N SER A 318 -9.25 11.51 -7.45
CA SER A 318 -8.40 12.29 -6.56
C SER A 318 -9.23 13.17 -5.61
N CYS A 319 -8.68 13.60 -4.47
CA CYS A 319 -9.33 14.63 -3.65
C CYS A 319 -9.35 16.02 -4.33
N GLY A 320 -8.72 16.16 -5.50
CA GLY A 320 -8.87 17.29 -6.42
C GLY A 320 -10.16 17.25 -7.25
N ASP A 321 -10.93 16.16 -7.19
CA ASP A 321 -12.20 16.04 -7.91
C ASP A 321 -13.35 16.74 -7.18
N ILE A 322 -13.06 17.32 -6.01
CA ILE A 322 -13.96 18.18 -5.25
C ILE A 322 -13.60 19.64 -5.48
N GLU A 323 -14.29 20.31 -6.40
CA GLU A 323 -14.16 21.75 -6.63
C GLU A 323 -15.29 22.49 -5.89
N THR A 324 -14.93 23.50 -5.10
CA THR A 324 -15.91 24.38 -4.45
C THR A 324 -15.81 25.77 -5.03
N GLY A 325 -16.95 26.40 -5.32
CA GLY A 325 -16.94 27.75 -5.87
C GLY A 325 -18.21 28.53 -5.60
N VAL A 326 -18.19 29.78 -6.08
CA VAL A 326 -19.33 30.70 -6.02
C VAL A 326 -19.86 30.94 -7.43
N TRP A 327 -21.15 31.21 -7.55
CA TRP A 327 -21.80 31.63 -8.80
C TRP A 327 -22.80 32.75 -8.51
N ILE A 328 -23.22 33.47 -9.56
CA ILE A 328 -24.10 34.63 -9.43
C ILE A 328 -25.46 34.28 -10.06
N PRO A 329 -26.47 33.93 -9.25
CA PRO A 329 -27.80 33.61 -9.78
C PRO A 329 -28.47 34.82 -10.39
N THR A 330 -29.20 34.64 -11.50
CA THR A 330 -29.87 35.75 -12.19
C THR A 330 -31.14 35.28 -12.89
N VAL A 331 -32.18 36.11 -12.90
CA VAL A 331 -33.34 35.94 -13.79
C VAL A 331 -33.12 36.61 -15.16
N GLY A 332 -31.95 37.22 -15.38
CA GLY A 332 -31.63 37.96 -16.60
C GLY A 332 -32.34 39.31 -16.70
N GLY A 333 -32.40 39.85 -17.92
CA GLY A 333 -33.04 41.14 -18.21
C GLY A 333 -32.41 42.32 -17.46
N ASN A 334 -33.23 43.31 -17.12
CA ASN A 334 -32.85 44.48 -16.33
C ASN A 334 -33.24 44.35 -14.84
N ALA A 335 -33.30 43.12 -14.34
CA ALA A 335 -33.65 42.84 -12.95
C ALA A 335 -32.60 43.38 -11.95
N THR A 336 -33.04 43.74 -10.76
CA THR A 336 -32.18 44.16 -9.63
C THR A 336 -32.43 43.28 -8.42
N TYR A 337 -31.42 43.07 -7.58
CA TYR A 337 -31.42 42.08 -6.51
C TYR A 337 -30.96 42.69 -5.19
N TYR A 338 -31.61 42.32 -4.09
CA TYR A 338 -31.12 42.60 -2.73
C TYR A 338 -30.40 41.38 -2.13
N GLN A 339 -30.58 40.18 -2.72
CA GLN A 339 -29.75 38.99 -2.46
C GLN A 339 -29.45 38.28 -3.78
N GLN A 340 -28.18 37.93 -3.98
CA GLN A 340 -27.70 37.28 -5.21
C GLN A 340 -26.49 36.40 -4.90
N LYS A 341 -26.71 35.27 -4.23
CA LYS A 341 -25.63 34.40 -3.74
C LYS A 341 -25.81 32.97 -4.24
N GLY A 342 -24.81 32.44 -4.91
CA GLY A 342 -24.74 31.04 -5.30
C GLY A 342 -23.44 30.41 -4.81
N ASN A 343 -23.51 29.18 -4.30
CA ASN A 343 -22.34 28.34 -4.02
C ASN A 343 -22.52 26.98 -4.68
N TYR A 344 -21.43 26.29 -5.00
CA TYR A 344 -21.49 24.92 -5.47
C TYR A 344 -20.34 24.06 -4.94
N VAL A 345 -20.60 22.76 -4.91
CA VAL A 345 -19.60 21.71 -4.75
C VAL A 345 -19.74 20.76 -5.94
N ARG A 346 -18.67 20.62 -6.71
CA ARG A 346 -18.51 19.58 -7.72
C ARG A 346 -17.83 18.39 -7.08
N SER A 347 -18.25 17.17 -7.39
CA SER A 347 -17.56 15.92 -7.04
C SER A 347 -17.60 15.01 -8.26
N GLY A 348 -16.49 14.92 -8.99
CA GLY A 348 -16.47 14.25 -10.30
C GLY A 348 -17.40 14.97 -11.29
N ASN A 349 -18.39 14.28 -11.86
CA ASN A 349 -19.37 14.86 -12.79
C ASN A 349 -20.66 15.33 -12.11
N ILE A 350 -20.77 15.24 -10.78
CA ILE A 350 -21.94 15.68 -10.03
C ILE A 350 -21.69 17.07 -9.45
N ILE A 351 -22.62 17.99 -9.69
CA ILE A 351 -22.64 19.33 -9.13
C ILE A 351 -23.79 19.44 -8.15
N THR A 352 -23.52 19.87 -6.92
CA THR A 352 -24.57 20.36 -5.99
C THR A 352 -24.43 21.86 -5.88
N ALA A 353 -25.42 22.60 -6.40
CA ALA A 353 -25.47 24.05 -6.39
C ALA A 353 -26.58 24.56 -5.47
N THR A 354 -26.26 25.54 -4.64
CA THR A 354 -27.19 26.29 -3.79
C THR A 354 -27.38 27.69 -4.35
N CYS A 355 -28.60 28.23 -4.22
CA CYS A 355 -28.97 29.56 -4.66
C CYS A 355 -29.82 30.25 -3.58
N HIS A 356 -29.43 31.47 -3.23
CA HIS A 356 -30.23 32.40 -2.46
C HIS A 356 -30.43 33.66 -3.30
N LEU A 357 -31.66 33.83 -3.80
CA LEU A 357 -32.02 34.90 -4.71
C LEU A 357 -33.18 35.70 -4.14
N GLY A 358 -32.98 37.00 -3.97
CA GLY A 358 -33.98 37.98 -3.55
C GLY A 358 -34.03 39.12 -4.55
N ILE A 359 -35.17 39.26 -5.24
CA ILE A 359 -35.37 40.21 -6.35
C ILE A 359 -35.95 41.51 -5.81
N THR A 360 -35.32 42.65 -6.07
CA THR A 360 -35.90 43.98 -5.77
C THR A 360 -36.91 44.37 -6.84
N LEU A 361 -36.51 44.31 -8.11
CA LEU A 361 -37.35 44.60 -9.27
C LEU A 361 -37.04 43.57 -10.37
N ILE A 362 -38.05 42.86 -10.89
CA ILE A 362 -37.85 41.82 -11.91
C ILE A 362 -37.66 42.40 -13.32
N GLY A 363 -38.31 43.53 -13.63
CA GLY A 363 -38.23 44.14 -14.96
C GLY A 363 -38.60 43.16 -16.08
N SER A 364 -37.69 42.94 -17.04
CA SER A 364 -37.81 41.95 -18.12
C SER A 364 -37.21 40.58 -17.80
N GLY A 365 -36.87 40.32 -16.54
CA GLY A 365 -36.34 39.05 -16.06
C GLY A 365 -37.33 37.89 -16.19
N ASP A 366 -36.80 36.68 -16.24
CA ASP A 366 -37.56 35.46 -16.36
C ASP A 366 -38.25 35.09 -15.04
N GLY A 367 -39.58 34.94 -15.09
CA GLY A 367 -40.39 34.66 -13.92
C GLY A 367 -40.39 33.20 -13.44
N PHE A 368 -39.78 32.29 -14.22
CA PHE A 368 -39.76 30.85 -13.90
C PHE A 368 -38.38 30.20 -14.07
N ARG A 369 -37.35 30.92 -14.53
CA ARG A 369 -35.97 30.42 -14.63
C ARG A 369 -34.96 31.27 -13.87
N ILE A 370 -34.01 30.59 -13.24
CA ILE A 370 -32.82 31.18 -12.62
C ILE A 370 -31.61 30.66 -13.40
N GLY A 371 -30.92 31.56 -14.11
CA GLY A 371 -29.68 31.28 -14.82
C GLY A 371 -28.44 31.57 -13.97
N GLY A 372 -27.28 31.34 -14.57
CA GLY A 372 -25.97 31.56 -13.95
C GLY A 372 -25.34 30.30 -13.34
N LEU A 373 -25.92 29.12 -13.57
CA LEU A 373 -25.33 27.86 -13.11
C LEU A 373 -23.86 27.74 -13.58
N PRO A 374 -22.97 27.22 -12.72
CA PRO A 374 -21.53 27.18 -13.00
C PRO A 374 -21.16 26.26 -14.18
N TYR A 375 -21.98 25.24 -14.44
CA TYR A 375 -21.83 24.31 -15.56
C TYR A 375 -23.18 24.02 -16.21
N VAL A 376 -23.15 23.72 -17.50
CA VAL A 376 -24.31 23.20 -18.25
C VAL A 376 -24.54 21.75 -17.84
N SER A 377 -25.78 21.38 -17.55
CA SER A 377 -26.16 19.99 -17.25
C SER A 377 -25.95 19.07 -18.44
N SER A 378 -25.72 17.78 -18.18
CA SER A 378 -25.56 16.77 -19.23
C SER A 378 -26.83 16.59 -20.06
N ASN A 379 -26.67 16.03 -21.26
CA ASN A 379 -27.78 15.76 -22.19
C ASN A 379 -28.56 14.47 -21.87
N LYS A 380 -28.50 13.96 -20.63
CA LYS A 380 -29.06 12.64 -20.27
C LYS A 380 -30.52 12.72 -19.81
N ALA A 381 -30.76 13.41 -18.70
CA ALA A 381 -32.06 13.51 -18.07
C ALA A 381 -32.23 14.86 -17.36
N ALA A 382 -33.44 15.17 -16.92
CA ALA A 382 -33.67 16.30 -16.04
C ALA A 382 -33.35 15.94 -14.58
N TYR A 383 -32.77 16.90 -13.88
CA TYR A 383 -32.36 16.77 -12.49
C TYR A 383 -33.29 17.57 -11.60
N VAL A 384 -33.48 17.12 -10.36
CA VAL A 384 -34.38 17.77 -9.40
C VAL A 384 -33.61 18.29 -8.21
N GLY A 385 -34.20 19.26 -7.53
CA GLY A 385 -33.67 19.78 -6.29
C GLY A 385 -34.77 20.00 -5.26
N SER A 386 -34.44 20.80 -4.24
CA SER A 386 -35.34 21.13 -3.14
C SER A 386 -35.42 22.64 -2.94
N THR A 387 -36.60 23.10 -2.54
CA THR A 387 -36.80 24.46 -2.06
C THR A 387 -36.78 24.45 -0.53
N GLY A 388 -35.81 25.16 0.05
CA GLY A 388 -35.71 25.31 1.50
C GLY A 388 -36.54 26.47 2.03
N TYR A 389 -36.72 27.53 1.23
CA TYR A 389 -37.50 28.71 1.60
C TYR A 389 -37.98 29.45 0.35
N TYR A 390 -39.16 30.07 0.44
CA TYR A 390 -39.64 31.04 -0.54
C TYR A 390 -40.52 32.09 0.12
N ASN A 391 -40.55 33.31 -0.43
CA ASN A 391 -41.41 34.39 0.05
C ASN A 391 -41.81 35.33 -1.10
N ASN A 392 -42.96 35.99 -0.95
CA ASN A 392 -43.48 37.01 -1.88
C ASN A 392 -43.49 36.55 -3.36
N LEU A 393 -43.78 35.27 -3.61
CA LEU A 393 -43.91 34.75 -4.97
C LEU A 393 -45.10 35.43 -5.68
N THR A 394 -44.95 35.71 -6.97
CA THR A 394 -46.00 36.30 -7.83
C THR A 394 -47.22 35.40 -7.94
N THR A 395 -47.02 34.08 -7.88
CA THR A 395 -48.08 33.08 -7.92
C THR A 395 -48.05 32.25 -6.64
N ALA A 396 -49.21 32.11 -5.99
CA ALA A 396 -49.36 31.24 -4.83
C ALA A 396 -49.21 29.77 -5.24
N VAL A 397 -48.35 29.04 -4.53
CA VAL A 397 -48.03 27.63 -4.81
C VAL A 397 -48.18 26.79 -3.54
N THR A 398 -48.68 25.57 -3.72
CA THR A 398 -48.74 24.52 -2.69
C THR A 398 -47.44 23.70 -2.65
N ALA A 399 -46.70 23.67 -3.76
CA ALA A 399 -45.39 23.08 -3.87
C ALA A 399 -44.55 23.85 -4.88
N LEU A 400 -43.27 24.05 -4.56
CA LEU A 400 -42.27 24.62 -5.46
C LEU A 400 -41.03 23.71 -5.44
N LEU A 401 -40.66 23.20 -6.61
CA LEU A 401 -39.52 22.31 -6.79
C LEU A 401 -38.61 22.87 -7.90
N PRO A 402 -37.32 23.08 -7.62
CA PRO A 402 -36.38 23.45 -8.64
C PRO A 402 -35.99 22.22 -9.45
N ARG A 403 -35.78 22.42 -10.76
CA ARG A 403 -35.36 21.39 -11.70
C ARG A 403 -34.31 21.97 -12.63
N VAL A 404 -33.35 21.16 -13.07
CA VAL A 404 -32.41 21.50 -14.13
C VAL A 404 -32.71 20.58 -15.31
N ASP A 405 -33.17 21.14 -16.42
CA ASP A 405 -33.43 20.37 -17.64
C ASP A 405 -32.14 19.83 -18.26
N ALA A 406 -32.24 18.82 -19.13
CA ALA A 406 -31.07 18.31 -19.85
C ALA A 406 -30.46 19.40 -20.76
N ASN A 407 -29.13 19.45 -20.86
CA ASN A 407 -28.40 20.45 -21.64
C ASN A 407 -28.80 21.90 -21.32
N SER A 408 -28.89 22.24 -20.04
CA SER A 408 -29.36 23.54 -19.54
C SER A 408 -28.37 24.18 -18.56
N SER A 409 -28.26 25.51 -18.62
CA SER A 409 -27.58 26.35 -17.62
C SER A 409 -28.57 27.08 -16.69
N TYR A 410 -29.82 26.62 -16.66
CA TYR A 410 -30.90 27.22 -15.89
C TYR A 410 -31.51 26.23 -14.90
N ILE A 411 -31.85 26.75 -13.74
CA ILE A 411 -32.82 26.14 -12.83
C ILE A 411 -34.21 26.61 -13.26
N THR A 412 -35.06 25.67 -13.65
CA THR A 412 -36.47 25.88 -13.96
C THR A 412 -37.32 25.62 -12.70
N LEU A 413 -38.17 26.57 -12.35
CA LEU A 413 -39.07 26.46 -11.21
C LEU A 413 -40.36 25.74 -11.63
N THR A 414 -40.52 24.54 -11.08
CA THR A 414 -41.69 23.69 -11.28
C THR A 414 -42.59 23.78 -10.06
N GLY A 415 -43.89 24.00 -10.21
CA GLY A 415 -44.77 24.17 -9.06
C GLY A 415 -46.19 23.67 -9.29
N ALA A 416 -46.88 23.42 -8.19
CA ALA A 416 -48.32 23.19 -8.17
C ALA A 416 -49.00 24.34 -7.44
N THR A 417 -50.15 24.79 -7.93
CA THR A 417 -50.96 25.85 -7.33
C THR A 417 -52.14 25.32 -6.53
N THR A 418 -52.36 23.99 -6.53
CA THR A 418 -53.45 23.31 -5.83
C THR A 418 -52.97 21.98 -5.22
N LEU A 419 -53.72 21.43 -4.26
CA LEU A 419 -53.38 20.19 -3.55
C LEU A 419 -53.57 18.91 -4.39
N SER A 420 -54.28 18.98 -5.52
CA SER A 420 -54.64 17.83 -6.36
C SER A 420 -54.45 18.10 -7.86
N GLY A 421 -53.29 18.62 -8.24
CA GLY A 421 -52.98 19.02 -9.61
C GLY A 421 -51.63 18.51 -10.11
N ASN A 422 -51.40 18.64 -11.42
CA ASN A 422 -50.10 18.34 -12.03
C ASN A 422 -49.08 19.43 -11.67
N MET A 423 -47.80 19.04 -11.59
CA MET A 423 -46.69 19.99 -11.51
C MET A 423 -46.52 20.70 -12.86
N ASN A 424 -46.60 22.04 -12.87
CA ASN A 424 -46.31 22.85 -14.05
C ASN A 424 -44.80 23.11 -14.11
N ILE A 425 -44.17 22.68 -15.20
CA ILE A 425 -42.71 22.73 -15.39
C ILE A 425 -42.21 24.18 -15.57
N TYR A 426 -43.07 25.13 -15.97
CA TYR A 426 -42.72 26.54 -16.14
C TYR A 426 -43.59 27.42 -15.27
N GLN A 427 -43.53 27.19 -13.95
CA GLN A 427 -44.38 27.90 -13.01
C GLN A 427 -43.82 29.32 -12.78
N ASN A 428 -44.50 30.32 -13.33
CA ASN A 428 -44.15 31.72 -13.17
C ASN A 428 -44.40 32.18 -11.72
N VAL A 429 -43.34 32.20 -10.89
CA VAL A 429 -43.42 32.51 -9.46
C VAL A 429 -42.51 33.66 -9.04
N LEU A 430 -41.48 33.98 -9.82
CA LEU A 430 -40.56 35.06 -9.51
C LEU A 430 -41.17 36.40 -9.94
N GLY A 431 -40.93 37.44 -9.15
CA GLY A 431 -41.45 38.79 -9.37
C GLY A 431 -40.76 39.80 -8.48
N ASN A 432 -41.33 41.00 -8.41
CA ASN A 432 -40.83 42.03 -7.52
C ASN A 432 -40.91 41.56 -6.06
N ASN A 433 -39.84 41.73 -5.31
CA ASN A 433 -39.69 41.33 -3.90
C ASN A 433 -39.70 39.81 -3.65
N ALA A 434 -39.78 38.97 -4.69
CA ALA A 434 -39.75 37.53 -4.54
C ALA A 434 -38.39 37.04 -4.01
N GLU A 435 -38.42 36.04 -3.14
CA GLU A 435 -37.23 35.42 -2.56
C GLU A 435 -37.33 33.90 -2.64
N VAL A 436 -36.22 33.24 -2.98
CA VAL A 436 -36.10 31.78 -2.94
C VAL A 436 -34.73 31.34 -2.41
N ILE A 437 -34.72 30.26 -1.64
CA ILE A 437 -33.52 29.52 -1.24
C ILE A 437 -33.70 28.08 -1.71
N ILE A 438 -32.86 27.67 -2.66
CA ILE A 438 -33.00 26.39 -3.35
C ILE A 438 -31.65 25.67 -3.44
N THR A 439 -31.71 24.34 -3.54
CA THR A 439 -30.56 23.48 -3.84
C THR A 439 -30.91 22.58 -5.00
N VAL A 440 -30.00 22.41 -5.96
CA VAL A 440 -30.13 21.45 -7.07
C VAL A 440 -28.88 20.58 -7.13
N THR A 441 -29.06 19.30 -7.44
CA THR A 441 -27.95 18.39 -7.75
C THR A 441 -28.12 17.89 -9.17
N TYR A 442 -27.13 18.08 -10.02
CA TYR A 442 -27.17 17.73 -11.43
C TYR A 442 -25.85 17.15 -11.91
N GLU A 443 -25.89 16.39 -13.01
CA GLU A 443 -24.70 15.84 -13.65
C GLU A 443 -24.28 16.71 -14.84
N ILE A 444 -22.99 16.71 -15.16
CA ILE A 444 -22.39 17.32 -16.36
C ILE A 444 -21.74 16.23 -17.22
N ASP A 445 -21.50 16.51 -18.50
CA ASP A 445 -20.84 15.58 -19.43
C ASP A 445 -19.31 15.56 -19.27
#